data_AF-A0A267MH40-F1
#
_entry.id   AF-A0A267MH40-F1
#
_cell.length_a   1.000
_cell.length_b   1.000
_cell.length_c   1.000
_cell.angle_alpha   90.00
_cell.angle_beta   90.00
_cell.angle_gamma   90.00
#
_symmetry.space_group_name_H-M   'P 1'
#
loop_
_entity.id
_entity.type
_entity.pdbx_description
1 polymer ?
#
loop_
_entity_poly.entity_id
_entity_poly.type
_entity_poly.pdbx_seq_one_letter_code
_entity_poly.pdbx_strand_id
1 'polypeptide(L)'
;MIVKKLIIALLLIILLTFPTFGIQYHNVNATLENIPFMVENINLGNINILKHDDSIYIPINILPEKLNYKISIKDFIKVSYPKTYLDFNEASPLNGEEFAYGEIISIDKKNNTFRLEQHLDDSSPIIDYTIGTSEDCILVLKRNNRGMNIGFDDLKVGDCVGVVLTKEKLARGIILNK
;
A
#
# COMPACT_ATOMS: atom_id res chain seq x y z
N MET A 1 49.02 23.95 64.94
CA MET A 1 49.48 23.18 63.75
C MET A 1 48.65 21.92 63.47
N ILE A 2 48.13 21.23 64.50
CA ILE A 2 47.35 19.99 64.38
C ILE A 2 46.01 20.16 63.63
N VAL A 3 45.27 21.24 63.92
CA VAL A 3 43.95 21.49 63.29
C VAL A 3 44.04 21.65 61.77
N LYS A 4 45.08 22.33 61.25
CA LYS A 4 45.30 22.46 59.79
C LYS A 4 45.55 21.09 59.13
N LYS A 5 46.33 20.22 59.78
CA LYS A 5 46.59 18.86 59.28
C LYS A 5 45.32 18.00 59.27
N LEU A 6 44.46 18.16 60.29
CA LEU A 6 43.19 17.44 60.39
C LEU A 6 42.20 17.88 59.30
N ILE A 7 42.10 19.19 59.03
CA ILE A 7 41.26 19.73 57.95
C ILE A 7 41.73 19.21 56.59
N ILE A 8 43.04 19.21 56.33
CA ILE A 8 43.60 18.70 55.07
C ILE A 8 43.29 17.20 54.91
N ALA A 9 43.45 16.41 55.97
CA ALA A 9 43.12 14.99 55.95
C ALA A 9 41.64 14.74 55.67
N LEU A 10 40.74 15.51 56.27
CA LEU A 10 39.30 15.40 56.05
C LEU A 10 38.93 15.73 54.60
N LEU A 11 39.54 16.78 54.03
CA LEU A 11 39.31 17.20 52.65
C LEU A 11 39.78 16.14 51.65
N LEU A 12 40.90 15.47 51.95
CA LEU A 12 41.43 14.35 51.18
C LEU A 12 40.49 13.13 51.20
N ILE A 13 39.88 12.83 52.35
CA ILE A 13 38.90 11.74 52.46
C ILE A 13 37.65 12.04 51.63
N ILE A 14 37.14 13.28 51.70
CA ILE A 14 35.99 13.70 50.88
C ILE A 14 36.30 13.60 49.38
N LEU A 15 37.49 14.00 48.97
CA LEU A 15 37.96 13.87 47.57
C LEU A 15 38.11 12.42 47.10
N LEU A 16 38.34 11.47 48.00
CA LEU A 16 38.42 10.05 47.66
C LEU A 16 37.05 9.37 47.60
N THR A 17 36.01 10.00 48.14
CA THR A 17 34.64 9.45 48.16
C THR A 17 33.78 9.85 46.96
N PHE A 18 34.30 10.59 45.97
CA PHE A 18 33.56 10.84 44.74
C PHE A 18 33.31 9.52 44.03
N PRO A 19 32.05 9.02 43.96
CA PRO A 19 31.78 7.81 43.22
C PRO A 19 32.12 8.10 41.76
N THR A 20 33.00 7.29 41.19
CA THR A 20 33.18 7.25 39.74
C THR A 20 31.84 6.80 39.16
N PHE A 21 31.01 7.75 38.73
CA PHE A 21 29.83 7.48 37.91
C PHE A 21 30.32 6.94 36.56
N GLY A 22 30.67 5.66 36.54
CA GLY A 22 30.88 4.92 35.31
C GLY A 22 29.53 4.78 34.65
N ILE A 23 29.29 5.54 33.59
CA ILE A 23 28.16 5.30 32.69
C ILE A 23 28.37 3.88 32.15
N GLN A 24 27.51 2.93 32.52
CA GLN A 24 27.52 1.59 31.93
C GLN A 24 27.07 1.72 30.48
N TYR A 25 28.03 1.78 29.56
CA TYR A 25 27.74 1.62 28.14
C TYR A 25 27.36 0.16 27.89
N HIS A 26 26.16 -0.09 27.41
CA HIS A 26 25.84 -1.38 26.81
C HIS A 26 26.53 -1.44 25.45
N ASN A 27 27.57 -2.27 25.33
CA ASN A 27 28.22 -2.52 24.06
C ASN A 27 27.26 -3.34 23.18
N VAL A 28 26.74 -2.70 22.14
CA VAL A 28 25.91 -3.34 21.11
C VAL A 28 26.85 -3.91 20.06
N ASN A 29 27.08 -5.22 20.10
CA ASN A 29 27.94 -5.91 19.13
C ASN A 29 27.06 -6.43 17.98
N ALA A 30 27.05 -5.72 16.85
CA ALA A 30 26.37 -6.16 15.65
C ALA A 30 27.37 -6.57 14.55
N THR A 31 27.03 -7.62 13.82
CA THR A 31 27.77 -8.05 12.62
C THR A 31 27.03 -7.61 11.37
N LEU A 32 27.77 -7.12 10.37
CA LEU A 32 27.22 -6.78 9.07
C LEU A 32 27.39 -7.99 8.15
N GLU A 33 26.28 -8.56 7.69
CA GLU A 33 26.28 -9.72 6.79
C GLU A 33 25.61 -9.36 5.46
N ASN A 34 26.08 -9.94 4.36
CA ASN A 34 25.48 -9.79 3.03
C ASN A 34 24.79 -11.12 2.68
N ILE A 35 23.46 -11.11 2.59
CA ILE A 35 22.65 -12.33 2.41
C ILE A 35 21.69 -12.19 1.22
N PRO A 36 21.31 -13.30 0.56
CA PRO A 36 20.29 -13.27 -0.49
C PRO A 36 18.92 -12.89 0.08
N PHE A 37 18.23 -11.96 -0.59
CA PHE A 37 16.88 -11.52 -0.24
C PHE A 37 15.86 -12.19 -1.14
N MET A 38 14.99 -13.02 -0.55
CA MET A 38 13.98 -13.77 -1.29
C MET A 38 12.58 -13.45 -0.79
N VAL A 39 11.65 -13.21 -1.72
CA VAL A 39 10.21 -13.03 -1.45
C VAL A 39 9.45 -13.97 -2.37
N GLU A 40 8.60 -14.85 -1.81
CA GLU A 40 7.80 -15.81 -2.58
C GLU A 40 8.60 -16.61 -3.62
N ASN A 41 9.82 -17.02 -3.27
CA ASN A 41 10.80 -17.72 -4.13
C ASN A 41 11.43 -16.87 -5.25
N ILE A 42 11.18 -15.57 -5.30
CA ILE A 42 11.84 -14.63 -6.20
C ILE A 42 13.09 -14.08 -5.51
N ASN A 43 14.25 -14.25 -6.13
CA ASN A 43 15.50 -13.66 -5.67
C ASN A 43 15.57 -12.18 -6.11
N LEU A 44 15.62 -11.27 -5.13
CA LEU A 44 15.69 -9.82 -5.34
C LEU A 44 17.13 -9.27 -5.24
N GLY A 45 18.11 -10.17 -5.25
CA GLY A 45 19.53 -9.90 -5.07
C GLY A 45 19.95 -9.98 -3.61
N ASN A 46 21.20 -9.59 -3.33
CA ASN A 46 21.72 -9.59 -1.98
C ASN A 46 21.44 -8.26 -1.26
N ILE A 47 21.28 -8.34 0.06
CA ILE A 47 21.07 -7.19 0.94
C ILE A 47 22.06 -7.24 2.10
N ASN A 48 22.45 -6.06 2.58
CA ASN A 48 23.22 -5.95 3.82
C ASN A 48 22.25 -5.95 5.01
N ILE A 49 22.47 -6.85 5.96
CA ILE A 49 21.72 -6.93 7.22
C ILE A 49 22.64 -6.68 8.40
N LEU A 50 22.08 -6.17 9.48
CA LEU A 50 22.76 -6.15 10.78
C LEU A 50 22.23 -7.34 11.59
N LYS A 51 23.14 -8.16 12.10
CA LYS A 51 22.81 -9.27 12.99
C LYS A 51 23.35 -8.96 14.37
N HIS A 52 22.45 -8.90 15.35
CA HIS A 52 22.77 -8.65 16.75
C HIS A 52 22.04 -9.71 17.58
N ASP A 53 22.80 -10.50 18.32
CA ASP A 53 22.34 -11.73 18.98
C ASP A 53 21.63 -12.67 17.97
N ASP A 54 20.40 -13.08 18.26
CA ASP A 54 19.55 -13.89 17.39
C ASP A 54 18.61 -13.06 16.50
N SER A 55 18.77 -11.74 16.48
CA SER A 55 17.92 -10.82 15.72
C SER A 55 18.58 -10.34 14.44
N ILE A 56 17.79 -10.34 13.36
CA ILE A 56 18.17 -9.80 12.06
C ILE A 56 17.46 -8.46 11.86
N TYR A 57 18.25 -7.43 11.59
CA TYR A 57 17.78 -6.09 11.32
C TYR A 57 18.01 -5.78 9.84
N ILE A 58 16.91 -5.56 9.12
CA ILE A 58 16.92 -5.20 7.71
C ILE A 58 16.80 -3.68 7.60
N PRO A 59 17.73 -3.00 6.91
CA PRO A 59 17.61 -1.58 6.63
C PRO A 59 16.32 -1.28 5.85
N ILE A 60 15.47 -0.43 6.40
CA ILE A 60 14.14 -0.17 5.83
C ILE A 60 14.17 0.45 4.44
N ASN A 61 15.25 1.16 4.10
CA ASN A 61 15.48 1.77 2.79
C ASN A 61 15.64 0.76 1.65
N ILE A 62 15.81 -0.53 1.96
CA ILE A 62 15.89 -1.61 0.97
C ILE A 62 14.50 -1.96 0.43
N LEU A 63 13.45 -1.81 1.25
CA LEU A 63 12.10 -2.20 0.87
C LEU A 63 11.54 -1.41 -0.34
N PRO A 64 11.73 -0.07 -0.46
CA PRO A 64 11.31 0.66 -1.64
C PRO A 64 12.00 0.21 -2.93
N GLU A 65 13.30 -0.07 -2.85
CA GLU A 65 14.11 -0.47 -4.00
C GLU A 65 13.74 -1.87 -4.48
N LYS A 66 13.60 -2.82 -3.55
CA LYS A 66 13.41 -4.25 -3.88
C LYS A 66 11.96 -4.66 -4.06
N LEU A 67 11.02 -3.99 -3.37
CA LEU A 67 9.60 -4.38 -3.33
C LEU A 67 8.70 -3.31 -3.96
N ASN A 68 9.28 -2.27 -4.55
CA ASN A 68 8.56 -1.14 -5.14
C ASN A 68 7.62 -0.44 -4.14
N TYR A 69 7.89 -0.50 -2.84
CA TYR A 69 7.09 0.18 -1.82
C TYR A 69 7.40 1.66 -1.73
N LYS A 70 6.40 2.47 -1.38
CA LYS A 70 6.61 3.86 -0.96
C LYS A 70 6.68 3.90 0.56
N ILE A 71 7.82 4.31 1.11
CA ILE A 71 8.00 4.44 2.55
C ILE A 71 8.13 5.91 2.92
N SER A 72 7.37 6.32 3.95
CA SER A 72 7.49 7.64 4.58
C SER A 72 7.83 7.44 6.05
N ILE A 73 8.92 8.05 6.50
CA ILE A 73 9.37 8.03 7.89
C ILE A 73 9.24 9.46 8.44
N LYS A 74 8.30 9.64 9.38
CA LYS A 74 8.17 10.86 10.20
C LYS A 74 8.10 10.42 11.66
N ASP A 75 6.97 10.63 12.33
CA ASP A 75 6.72 10.14 13.70
C ASP A 75 6.40 8.63 13.74
N PHE A 76 6.03 8.08 12.58
CA PHE A 76 5.79 6.65 12.37
C PHE A 76 6.28 6.24 10.97
N ILE A 77 6.45 4.93 10.80
CA ILE A 77 6.78 4.32 9.51
C ILE A 77 5.47 4.04 8.78
N LYS A 78 5.25 4.72 7.65
CA LYS A 78 4.13 4.44 6.74
C LYS A 78 4.67 3.71 5.50
N VAL A 79 4.16 2.51 5.26
CA VAL A 79 4.44 1.74 4.04
C VAL A 79 3.20 1.76 3.15
N SER A 80 3.36 2.24 1.92
CA SER A 80 2.30 2.32 0.91
C SER A 80 2.69 1.45 -0.28
N TYR A 81 1.75 0.63 -0.74
CA TYR A 81 1.91 -0.18 -1.94
C TYR A 81 1.58 0.67 -3.17
N PRO A 82 2.38 0.63 -4.25
CA PRO A 82 1.92 1.16 -5.52
C PRO A 82 0.67 0.36 -5.93
N LYS A 83 -0.32 1.04 -6.51
CA LYS A 83 -1.46 0.31 -7.10
C LYS A 83 -0.89 -0.66 -8.13
N THR A 84 -1.10 -1.95 -7.92
CA THR A 84 -0.66 -3.02 -8.83
C THR A 84 -1.59 -3.19 -10.02
N TYR A 85 -2.57 -2.29 -10.16
CA TYR A 85 -3.60 -2.35 -11.18
C TYR A 85 -3.76 -0.95 -11.80
N LEU A 86 -4.06 -0.94 -13.10
CA LEU A 86 -4.48 0.23 -13.84
C LEU A 86 -5.86 0.65 -13.35
N ASP A 87 -5.96 1.91 -12.92
CA ASP A 87 -7.23 2.53 -12.56
C ASP A 87 -7.66 3.48 -13.68
N PHE A 88 -8.91 3.94 -13.65
CA PHE A 88 -9.43 4.92 -14.60
C PHE A 88 -9.97 6.15 -13.88
N ASN A 89 -9.94 7.30 -14.56
CA ASN A 89 -10.48 8.54 -14.02
C ASN A 89 -12.01 8.46 -13.89
N GLU A 90 -12.55 9.19 -12.92
CA GLU A 90 -13.99 9.41 -12.75
C GLU A 90 -14.64 9.95 -14.04
N ALA A 91 -15.96 9.77 -14.17
CA ALA A 91 -16.71 10.28 -15.31
C ALA A 91 -16.64 11.82 -15.34
N SER A 92 -16.42 12.39 -16.52
CA SER A 92 -16.41 13.83 -16.75
C SER A 92 -17.65 14.27 -17.55
N PRO A 93 -18.68 14.83 -16.88
CA PRO A 93 -19.88 15.33 -17.57
C PRO A 93 -19.57 16.41 -18.61
N LEU A 94 -18.51 17.21 -18.38
CA LEU A 94 -18.06 18.23 -19.32
C LEU A 94 -17.59 17.66 -20.67
N ASN A 95 -17.11 16.41 -20.68
CA ASN A 95 -16.70 15.70 -21.88
C ASN A 95 -17.83 14.85 -22.48
N GLY A 96 -19.05 14.95 -21.94
CA GLY A 96 -20.20 14.12 -22.34
C GLY A 96 -20.12 12.70 -21.79
N GLU A 97 -19.33 12.45 -20.75
CA GLU A 97 -19.28 11.15 -20.09
C GLU A 97 -20.36 11.02 -19.02
N GLU A 98 -20.83 9.80 -18.82
CA GLU A 98 -21.86 9.46 -17.85
C GLU A 98 -21.40 8.33 -16.94
N PHE A 99 -21.86 8.36 -15.70
CA PHE A 99 -21.70 7.25 -14.77
C PHE A 99 -23.02 6.50 -14.63
N ALA A 100 -22.99 5.19 -14.86
CA ALA A 100 -24.12 4.30 -14.65
C ALA A 100 -23.77 3.26 -13.59
N TYR A 101 -24.73 2.89 -12.75
CA TYR A 101 -24.59 1.87 -11.73
C TYR A 101 -25.77 0.92 -11.81
N GLY A 102 -25.53 -0.40 -11.75
CA GLY A 102 -26.59 -1.37 -11.92
C GLY A 102 -26.11 -2.82 -11.91
N GLU A 103 -27.02 -3.73 -12.24
CA GLU A 103 -26.77 -5.17 -12.31
C GLU A 103 -26.66 -5.63 -13.78
N ILE A 104 -25.67 -6.48 -14.07
CA ILE A 104 -25.54 -7.07 -15.41
C ILE A 104 -26.60 -8.16 -15.60
N ILE A 105 -27.54 -7.96 -16.51
CA ILE A 105 -28.63 -8.93 -16.77
C ILE A 105 -28.35 -9.86 -17.97
N SER A 106 -27.44 -9.49 -18.87
CA SER A 106 -26.99 -10.37 -19.96
C SER A 106 -25.62 -9.94 -20.49
N ILE A 107 -24.87 -10.89 -21.05
CA ILE A 107 -23.53 -10.64 -21.61
C ILE A 107 -23.39 -11.35 -22.96
N ASP A 108 -22.88 -10.63 -23.96
CA ASP A 108 -22.38 -11.16 -25.21
C ASP A 108 -20.85 -10.99 -25.25
N LYS A 109 -20.15 -12.09 -24.94
CA LYS A 109 -18.67 -12.14 -24.92
C LYS A 109 -18.06 -12.01 -26.31
N LYS A 110 -18.79 -12.36 -27.36
CA LYS A 110 -18.26 -12.30 -28.74
C LYS A 110 -18.16 -10.85 -29.20
N ASN A 111 -19.15 -10.04 -28.84
CA ASN A 111 -19.22 -8.63 -29.23
C ASN A 111 -18.75 -7.67 -28.12
N ASN A 112 -18.25 -8.20 -27.00
CA ASN A 112 -17.87 -7.44 -25.80
C ASN A 112 -18.93 -6.42 -25.35
N THR A 113 -20.19 -6.86 -25.38
CA THR A 113 -21.36 -6.07 -24.99
C THR A 113 -22.10 -6.73 -23.84
N PHE A 114 -22.75 -5.94 -23.00
CA PHE A 114 -23.60 -6.43 -21.91
C PHE A 114 -24.83 -5.56 -21.76
N ARG A 115 -25.89 -6.09 -21.16
CA ARG A 115 -27.05 -5.30 -20.74
C ARG A 115 -26.96 -5.00 -19.26
N LEU A 116 -27.18 -3.74 -18.92
CA LEU A 116 -27.17 -3.24 -17.54
C LEU A 116 -28.58 -2.80 -17.17
N GLU A 117 -29.10 -3.36 -16.09
CA GLU A 117 -30.29 -2.88 -15.41
C GLU A 117 -29.86 -1.79 -14.42
N GLN A 118 -30.15 -0.52 -14.73
CA GLN A 118 -29.67 0.60 -13.92
C GLN A 118 -30.44 0.73 -12.60
N HIS A 119 -29.70 0.85 -11.50
CA HIS A 119 -30.25 1.21 -10.19
C HIS A 119 -30.24 2.74 -10.06
N LEU A 120 -31.42 3.35 -9.98
CA LEU A 120 -31.60 4.77 -9.71
C LEU A 120 -31.98 4.96 -8.24
N ASP A 121 -31.44 6.00 -7.60
CA ASP A 121 -31.74 6.31 -6.20
C ASP A 121 -33.18 6.84 -6.01
N ASP A 122 -33.74 7.37 -7.09
CA ASP A 122 -35.09 7.89 -7.21
C ASP A 122 -36.02 6.87 -7.90
N SER A 123 -37.33 6.97 -7.66
CA SER A 123 -38.39 6.08 -8.20
C SER A 123 -38.56 6.16 -9.73
N SER A 124 -37.54 6.65 -10.42
CA SER A 124 -37.43 6.74 -11.85
C SER A 124 -37.47 5.34 -12.48
N PRO A 125 -38.04 5.21 -13.69
CA PRO A 125 -38.15 3.92 -14.34
C PRO A 125 -36.77 3.31 -14.58
N ILE A 126 -36.64 2.01 -14.28
CA ILE A 126 -35.46 1.20 -14.58
C ILE A 126 -35.17 1.33 -16.07
N ILE A 127 -33.92 1.67 -16.41
CA ILE A 127 -33.52 1.81 -17.80
C ILE A 127 -32.54 0.70 -18.17
N ASP A 128 -32.89 -0.01 -19.23
CA ASP A 128 -32.15 -1.12 -19.80
C ASP A 128 -31.37 -0.65 -21.02
N TYR A 129 -30.04 -0.68 -20.92
CA TYR A 129 -29.15 -0.32 -22.03
C TYR A 129 -28.24 -1.48 -22.39
N THR A 130 -28.04 -1.69 -23.69
CA THR A 130 -26.93 -2.53 -24.19
C THR A 130 -25.69 -1.65 -24.31
N ILE A 131 -24.66 -1.99 -23.56
CA ILE A 131 -23.41 -1.23 -23.45
C ILE A 131 -22.31 -2.06 -24.11
N GLY A 132 -21.65 -1.48 -25.11
CA GLY A 132 -20.40 -2.01 -25.66
C GLY A 132 -19.21 -1.52 -24.85
N THR A 133 -18.11 -2.27 -24.86
CA THR A 133 -16.83 -1.82 -24.27
C THR A 133 -15.93 -1.20 -25.33
N SER A 134 -15.21 -0.13 -24.97
CA SER A 134 -14.14 0.40 -25.83
C SER A 134 -12.93 -0.55 -25.85
N GLU A 135 -12.09 -0.48 -26.88
CA GLU A 135 -10.85 -1.28 -26.96
C GLU A 135 -9.94 -1.06 -25.74
N ASP A 136 -9.88 0.17 -25.23
CA ASP A 136 -9.08 0.55 -24.06
C ASP A 136 -9.87 0.48 -22.74
N CYS A 137 -10.96 -0.29 -22.68
CA CYS A 137 -11.79 -0.36 -21.47
C CYS A 137 -10.99 -0.97 -20.30
N ILE A 138 -10.91 -0.24 -19.19
CA ILE A 138 -10.25 -0.74 -17.97
C ILE A 138 -11.30 -1.32 -17.03
N LEU A 139 -11.21 -2.62 -16.76
CA LEU A 139 -12.08 -3.29 -15.79
C LEU A 139 -11.32 -3.51 -14.48
N VAL A 140 -11.95 -3.13 -13.37
CA VAL A 140 -11.36 -3.22 -12.02
C VAL A 140 -12.29 -3.98 -11.10
N LEU A 141 -11.82 -5.08 -10.53
CA LEU A 141 -12.46 -5.74 -9.39
C LEU A 141 -11.89 -5.17 -8.10
N LYS A 142 -12.70 -4.47 -7.31
CA LYS A 142 -12.36 -4.04 -5.95
C LYS A 142 -12.85 -5.05 -4.93
N ARG A 143 -11.97 -5.39 -3.98
CA ARG A 143 -12.24 -6.17 -2.77
C ARG A 143 -11.55 -5.49 -1.60
N ASN A 144 -12.33 -4.94 -0.66
CA ASN A 144 -11.83 -4.10 0.41
C ASN A 144 -10.95 -2.95 -0.14
N ASN A 145 -9.74 -2.78 0.39
CA ASN A 145 -8.77 -1.76 -0.02
C ASN A 145 -7.83 -2.23 -1.16
N ARG A 146 -8.15 -3.32 -1.86
CA ARG A 146 -7.35 -3.87 -2.96
C ARG A 146 -8.16 -3.87 -4.25
N GLY A 147 -7.47 -3.65 -5.36
CA GLY A 147 -8.02 -3.75 -6.70
C GLY A 147 -7.15 -4.63 -7.58
N MET A 148 -7.75 -5.21 -8.62
CA MET A 148 -7.04 -5.91 -9.69
C MET A 148 -7.71 -5.61 -11.02
N ASN A 149 -6.93 -5.58 -12.10
CA ASN A 149 -7.50 -5.57 -13.43
C ASN A 149 -8.05 -6.96 -13.76
N ILE A 150 -9.23 -7.00 -14.36
CA ILE A 150 -9.86 -8.23 -14.86
C ILE A 150 -10.16 -8.08 -16.35
N GLY A 151 -10.44 -9.18 -17.03
CA GLY A 151 -10.89 -9.17 -18.41
C GLY A 151 -12.41 -9.06 -18.52
N PHE A 152 -12.90 -8.73 -19.72
CA PHE A 152 -14.34 -8.76 -19.99
C PHE A 152 -14.93 -10.15 -19.75
N ASP A 153 -14.16 -11.21 -20.01
CA ASP A 153 -14.56 -12.61 -19.78
C ASP A 153 -14.85 -12.93 -18.30
N ASP A 154 -14.26 -12.18 -17.36
CA ASP A 154 -14.47 -12.38 -15.93
C ASP A 154 -15.82 -11.84 -15.43
N LEU A 155 -16.49 -10.97 -16.20
CA LEU A 155 -17.82 -10.45 -15.88
C LEU A 155 -18.87 -11.55 -15.91
N LYS A 156 -19.82 -11.51 -14.97
CA LYS A 156 -20.93 -12.47 -14.88
C LYS A 156 -22.28 -11.75 -14.81
N VAL A 157 -23.31 -12.43 -15.32
CA VAL A 157 -24.69 -12.04 -15.07
C VAL A 157 -24.94 -12.06 -13.56
N GLY A 158 -25.55 -11.01 -13.04
CA GLY A 158 -25.76 -10.76 -11.61
C GLY A 158 -24.64 -9.98 -10.91
N ASP A 159 -23.55 -9.62 -11.60
CA ASP A 159 -22.56 -8.71 -11.02
C ASP A 159 -23.12 -7.27 -10.98
N CYS A 160 -23.07 -6.63 -9.80
CA CYS A 160 -23.32 -5.20 -9.65
C CYS A 160 -22.07 -4.40 -10.04
N VAL A 161 -22.23 -3.49 -10.99
CA VAL A 161 -21.12 -2.75 -11.60
C VAL A 161 -21.39 -1.26 -11.67
N GLY A 162 -20.35 -0.46 -11.47
CA GLY A 162 -20.28 0.93 -11.90
C GLY A 162 -19.61 1.01 -13.26
N VAL A 163 -20.14 1.82 -14.16
CA VAL A 163 -19.68 1.94 -15.55
C VAL A 163 -19.50 3.41 -15.88
N VAL A 164 -18.33 3.76 -16.43
CA VAL A 164 -18.10 5.08 -17.02
C VAL A 164 -18.28 4.96 -18.53
N LEU A 165 -19.30 5.65 -19.04
CA LEU A 165 -19.66 5.69 -20.44
C LEU A 165 -19.06 6.93 -21.12
N THR A 166 -18.52 6.76 -22.32
CA THR A 166 -18.12 7.87 -23.19
C THR A 166 -19.35 8.55 -23.80
N LYS A 167 -19.15 9.68 -24.48
CA LYS A 167 -20.21 10.37 -25.24
C LYS A 167 -20.85 9.48 -26.32
N GLU A 168 -20.14 8.46 -26.82
CA GLU A 168 -20.62 7.44 -27.76
C GLU A 168 -21.36 6.28 -27.07
N LYS A 169 -21.59 6.35 -25.75
CA LYS A 169 -22.22 5.29 -24.93
C LYS A 169 -21.42 3.98 -24.89
N LEU A 170 -20.11 4.04 -25.08
CA LEU A 170 -19.20 2.90 -24.87
C LEU A 170 -18.62 2.96 -23.46
N ALA A 171 -18.49 1.81 -22.80
CA ALA A 171 -17.82 1.72 -21.51
C ALA A 171 -16.30 1.85 -21.69
N ARG A 172 -15.72 2.89 -21.09
CA ARG A 172 -14.25 3.05 -20.97
C ARG A 172 -13.68 2.55 -19.65
N GLY A 173 -14.54 2.38 -18.65
CA GLY A 173 -14.15 1.87 -17.34
C GLY A 173 -15.31 1.14 -16.69
N ILE A 174 -15.03 -0.03 -16.11
CA ILE A 174 -16.01 -0.82 -15.35
C ILE A 174 -15.40 -1.14 -14.00
N ILE A 175 -16.14 -0.90 -12.93
CA ILE A 175 -15.75 -1.21 -11.57
C ILE A 175 -16.76 -2.16 -10.94
N LEU A 176 -16.25 -3.28 -10.44
CA LEU A 176 -17.01 -4.25 -9.67
C LEU A 176 -16.64 -4.08 -8.21
N ASN A 177 -17.64 -4.01 -7.34
CA ASN A 177 -17.43 -3.98 -5.90
C ASN A 177 -17.99 -5.27 -5.28
N LYS A 178 -17.12 -6.07 -4.66
CA LYS A 178 -17.47 -7.31 -3.94
C LYS A 178 -16.94 -7.29 -2.52
#